data_AF-A0A2I0DPL9-F1
#
_entry.id   AF-A0A2I0DPL9-F1
#
_cell.length_a   1.000
_cell.length_b   1.000
_cell.length_c   1.000
_cell.angle_alpha   90.00
_cell.angle_beta   90.00
_cell.angle_gamma   90.00
#
_symmetry.space_group_name_H-M   'P 1'
#
loop_
_entity.id
_entity.type
_entity.pdbx_description
1 polymer ?
#
loop_
_entity_poly.entity_id
_entity_poly.type
_entity_poly.pdbx_seq_one_letter_code
_entity_poly.pdbx_strand_id
1 'polypeptide(L)'
;MDSLKHISTYSTFNDSLTHLSLFDTSDSTLDSELNPALDIKAASAEIKFPRQFPLTWLILLCCLLFVNEATANERPTTSLLNVEHSAVLVIVDNTVQDLEGLLQNVRGEVHLLILDEGQEPFAQINQAIANEPSYIGVVMVASAASDAIYLGGRWIDKQYLVNHRVSVSQFGAHFSASSQFMILTNDSIANPKGDQLLHLITRLTQLDISAYGDTEHHYLSSRHTVRFF
;
A
#
# COMPACT_ATOMS: atom_id res chain seq x y z
N MET A 1 4.51 30.43 33.16
CA MET A 1 3.56 29.69 32.31
C MET A 1 4.23 29.40 30.98
N ASP A 2 5.13 28.42 31.06
CA ASP A 2 5.42 27.32 30.13
C ASP A 2 5.33 27.56 28.63
N SER A 3 6.51 27.84 28.07
CA SER A 3 6.87 27.60 26.67
C SER A 3 7.23 26.11 26.52
N LEU A 4 6.30 25.30 26.02
CA LEU A 4 6.56 23.90 25.69
C LEU A 4 7.26 23.82 24.34
N LYS A 5 8.57 23.55 24.38
CA LYS A 5 9.38 23.10 23.24
C LYS A 5 8.82 21.77 22.72
N HIS A 6 8.27 21.78 21.51
CA HIS A 6 7.96 20.55 20.79
C HIS A 6 9.27 19.99 20.23
N ILE A 7 9.76 18.91 20.83
CA ILE A 7 10.88 18.11 20.31
C ILE A 7 10.29 17.21 19.22
N SER A 8 10.45 17.61 17.96
CA SER A 8 10.16 16.77 16.81
C SER A 8 11.16 15.61 16.77
N THR A 9 10.67 14.40 17.07
CA THR A 9 11.43 13.16 16.96
C THR A 9 11.36 12.68 15.51
N TYR A 10 12.31 13.12 14.67
CA TYR A 10 12.57 12.47 13.38
C TYR A 10 13.61 11.37 13.62
N SER A 11 13.17 10.12 13.59
CA SER A 11 14.05 8.95 13.52
C SER A 11 14.33 8.68 12.04
N THR A 12 15.54 9.00 11.57
CA THR A 12 16.01 8.60 10.25
C THR A 12 16.63 7.21 10.31
N PHE A 13 16.16 6.32 9.44
CA PHE A 13 16.54 4.90 9.30
C PHE A 13 18.01 4.65 8.91
N ASN A 14 18.88 5.67 8.99
CA ASN A 14 20.27 5.64 8.51
C ASN A 14 21.32 5.58 9.64
N ASP A 15 20.93 5.63 10.91
CA ASP A 15 21.87 5.60 12.05
C ASP A 15 22.19 4.17 12.54
N SER A 16 21.69 3.12 11.89
CA SER A 16 21.85 1.74 12.35
C SER A 16 22.94 0.92 11.63
N LEU A 17 23.74 1.52 10.74
CA LEU A 17 24.79 0.79 10.01
C LEU A 17 26.23 1.24 10.31
N THR A 18 26.44 2.20 11.20
CA THR A 18 27.78 2.69 11.58
C THR A 18 28.35 2.08 12.87
N HIS A 19 27.63 1.15 13.52
CA HIS A 19 28.05 0.53 14.79
C HIS A 19 28.22 -1.00 14.75
N LEU A 20 28.55 -1.58 13.59
CA LEU A 20 29.08 -2.95 13.53
C LEU A 20 30.60 -2.92 13.73
N SER A 21 31.02 -2.81 14.99
CA SER A 21 32.37 -3.16 15.42
C SER A 21 32.50 -4.70 15.41
N LEU A 22 32.81 -5.26 14.25
CA LEU A 22 33.28 -6.64 14.13
C LEU A 22 34.76 -6.66 14.54
N PHE A 23 35.10 -7.52 15.50
CA PHE A 23 36.40 -7.75 16.15
C PHE A 23 36.69 -6.90 17.41
N ASP A 24 35.99 -7.23 18.48
CA ASP A 24 36.52 -7.10 19.85
C ASP A 24 37.05 -8.47 20.27
N THR A 25 38.37 -8.62 20.33
CA THR A 25 39.06 -9.77 20.93
C THR A 25 40.10 -9.25 21.90
N SER A 26 39.64 -8.96 23.11
CA SER A 26 40.38 -8.94 24.38
C SER A 26 39.33 -9.24 25.44
N ASP A 27 39.47 -10.11 26.41
CA ASP A 27 40.64 -10.58 27.11
C ASP A 27 40.26 -11.89 27.79
N SER A 28 41.03 -12.94 27.57
CA SER A 28 41.09 -14.09 28.46
C SER A 28 42.53 -14.21 28.90
N THR A 29 42.82 -13.97 30.18
CA THR A 29 43.72 -14.79 31.01
C THR A 29 43.97 -14.12 32.36
N LEU A 30 43.51 -14.78 33.41
CA LEU A 30 44.29 -14.92 34.63
C LEU A 30 45.52 -15.78 34.29
N ASP A 31 46.72 -15.31 34.60
CA ASP A 31 47.65 -16.02 35.49
C ASP A 31 49.04 -15.34 35.56
N SER A 32 49.53 -15.27 36.80
CA SER A 32 50.91 -15.22 37.29
C SER A 32 52.08 -14.67 36.45
N GLU A 33 52.74 -13.69 37.07
CA GLU A 33 54.20 -13.59 37.27
C GLU A 33 55.17 -13.16 36.13
N LEU A 34 55.93 -12.11 36.48
CA LEU A 34 57.33 -11.82 36.17
C LEU A 34 57.80 -11.68 34.70
N ASN A 35 58.02 -10.41 34.33
CA ASN A 35 59.08 -9.85 33.46
C ASN A 35 60.42 -10.65 33.36
N PRO A 36 61.34 -10.35 32.41
CA PRO A 36 61.26 -9.54 31.18
C PRO A 36 62.03 -10.13 29.96
N ALA A 37 62.09 -9.35 28.88
CA ALA A 37 63.03 -9.37 27.76
C ALA A 37 62.70 -10.29 26.57
N LEU A 38 62.38 -9.67 25.42
CA LEU A 38 63.17 -9.82 24.19
C LEU A 38 62.62 -8.90 23.08
N ASP A 39 63.54 -8.07 22.60
CA ASP A 39 63.47 -7.27 21.39
C ASP A 39 63.13 -8.14 20.17
N ILE A 40 61.95 -7.94 19.56
CA ILE A 40 61.63 -8.45 18.21
C ILE A 40 60.87 -7.38 17.43
N LYS A 41 61.64 -6.49 16.80
CA LYS A 41 61.51 -6.06 15.41
C LYS A 41 60.29 -6.65 14.66
N ALA A 42 59.13 -6.00 14.77
CA ALA A 42 57.95 -6.34 13.98
C ALA A 42 58.16 -5.86 12.53
N ALA A 43 58.32 -6.84 11.63
CA ALA A 43 58.44 -6.64 10.21
C ALA A 43 57.19 -5.95 9.65
N SER A 44 57.39 -4.84 8.94
CA SER A 44 56.37 -4.22 8.09
C SER A 44 55.98 -5.21 6.99
N ALA A 45 54.82 -5.85 7.14
CA ALA A 45 54.18 -6.56 6.04
C ALA A 45 53.65 -5.52 5.03
N GLU A 46 54.39 -5.30 3.95
CA GLU A 46 53.90 -4.59 2.76
C GLU A 46 52.67 -5.32 2.23
N ILE A 47 51.47 -4.78 2.46
CA ILE A 47 50.27 -5.19 1.74
C ILE A 47 50.38 -4.60 0.33
N LYS A 48 50.94 -5.38 -0.60
CA LYS A 48 50.90 -5.09 -2.03
C LYS A 48 49.48 -5.28 -2.54
N PHE A 49 48.76 -4.18 -2.70
CA PHE A 49 47.52 -4.17 -3.49
C PHE A 49 47.85 -4.54 -4.95
N PRO A 50 47.23 -5.58 -5.53
CA PRO A 50 47.40 -5.87 -6.95
C PRO A 50 46.80 -4.73 -7.78
N ARG A 51 47.67 -3.89 -8.34
CA ARG A 51 47.38 -2.90 -9.38
C ARG A 51 47.03 -3.63 -10.68
N GLN A 52 45.80 -4.12 -10.79
CA GLN A 52 45.12 -4.42 -12.05
C GLN A 52 43.74 -4.98 -11.75
N PHE A 53 42.82 -4.09 -11.38
CA PHE A 53 41.40 -4.39 -11.57
C PHE A 53 41.14 -4.35 -13.07
N PRO A 54 40.78 -5.49 -13.71
CA PRO A 54 40.56 -5.49 -15.14
C PRO A 54 39.35 -4.62 -15.44
N LEU A 55 39.51 -3.67 -16.38
CA LEU A 55 38.49 -2.71 -16.79
C LEU A 55 37.15 -3.39 -17.13
N THR A 56 37.23 -4.65 -17.58
CA THR A 56 36.08 -5.51 -17.88
C THR A 56 35.17 -5.76 -16.68
N TRP A 57 35.69 -5.81 -15.46
CA TRP A 57 34.89 -6.01 -14.24
C TRP A 57 34.16 -4.72 -13.84
N LEU A 58 34.80 -3.57 -14.04
CA LEU A 58 34.14 -2.27 -13.89
C LEU A 58 33.03 -2.09 -14.93
N ILE A 59 33.29 -2.48 -16.19
CA ILE A 59 32.28 -2.45 -17.26
C ILE A 59 31.12 -3.40 -16.95
N LEU A 60 31.38 -4.60 -16.45
CA LEU A 60 30.32 -5.55 -16.07
C LEU A 60 29.47 -5.03 -14.91
N LEU A 61 30.09 -4.39 -13.90
CA LEU A 61 29.38 -3.72 -12.82
C LEU A 61 28.55 -2.53 -13.34
N CYS A 62 29.10 -1.71 -14.24
CA CYS A 62 28.36 -0.65 -14.91
C CYS A 62 27.18 -1.21 -15.72
N CYS A 63 27.36 -2.29 -16.48
CA CYS A 63 26.29 -2.92 -17.24
C CYS A 63 25.19 -3.47 -16.32
N LEU A 64 25.54 -4.08 -15.18
CA LEU A 64 24.54 -4.55 -14.20
C LEU A 64 23.79 -3.39 -13.55
N LEU A 65 24.44 -2.26 -13.28
CA LEU A 65 23.78 -1.04 -12.80
C LEU A 65 22.87 -0.43 -13.87
N PHE A 66 23.29 -0.41 -15.14
CA PHE A 66 22.48 0.09 -16.26
C PHE A 66 21.28 -0.81 -16.60
N VAL A 67 21.38 -2.13 -16.40
CA VAL A 67 20.24 -3.04 -16.58
C VAL A 67 19.20 -2.85 -15.47
N ASN A 68 19.59 -2.52 -14.24
CA ASN A 68 18.65 -2.12 -13.19
C ASN A 68 17.98 -0.76 -13.48
N GLU A 69 18.70 0.19 -14.10
CA GLU A 69 18.14 1.47 -14.54
C GLU A 69 17.15 1.33 -15.71
N ALA A 70 17.32 0.34 -16.60
CA ALA A 70 16.40 0.09 -17.71
C ALA A 70 15.02 -0.48 -17.28
N THR A 71 14.90 -0.97 -16.05
CA THR A 71 13.61 -1.30 -15.41
C THR A 71 13.09 -0.20 -14.47
N ALA A 72 13.79 0.93 -14.36
CA ALA A 72 13.45 2.04 -13.48
C ALA A 72 13.19 3.37 -14.21
N ASN A 73 13.12 3.39 -15.55
CA ASN A 73 12.94 4.62 -16.31
C ASN A 73 11.87 4.54 -17.42
N GLU A 74 10.62 4.42 -17.00
CA GLU A 74 9.53 5.20 -17.59
C GLU A 74 8.73 5.86 -16.47
N ARG A 75 9.35 6.82 -15.78
CA ARG A 75 8.58 7.89 -15.13
C ARG A 75 9.06 9.20 -15.69
N PRO A 76 8.36 9.77 -16.68
CA PRO A 76 8.61 11.16 -17.05
C PRO A 76 8.40 12.01 -15.79
N THR A 77 9.48 12.66 -15.34
CA THR A 77 9.56 13.55 -14.19
C THR A 77 8.84 14.88 -14.46
N THR A 78 7.63 14.82 -15.01
CA THR A 78 6.75 15.96 -15.29
C THR A 78 5.39 15.87 -14.58
N SER A 79 5.17 14.92 -13.67
CA SER A 79 3.96 14.88 -12.82
C SER A 79 4.09 15.67 -11.51
N LEU A 80 4.95 16.69 -11.45
CA LEU A 80 5.00 17.64 -10.34
C LEU A 80 4.03 18.84 -10.51
N LEU A 81 3.00 18.69 -11.35
CA LEU A 81 1.87 19.62 -11.48
C LEU A 81 0.58 18.87 -11.90
N ASN A 82 0.13 17.87 -11.13
CA ASN A 82 -1.31 17.56 -11.01
C ASN A 82 -1.68 16.62 -9.82
N VAL A 83 -0.80 16.44 -8.82
CA VAL A 83 -1.17 15.76 -7.55
C VAL A 83 -1.84 16.76 -6.61
N GLU A 84 -2.76 17.57 -7.15
CA GLU A 84 -3.50 18.57 -6.36
C GLU A 84 -4.92 18.11 -6.03
N HIS A 85 -5.48 17.11 -6.71
CA HIS A 85 -6.81 16.55 -6.40
C HIS A 85 -6.79 15.02 -6.52
N SER A 86 -6.29 14.36 -5.48
CA SER A 86 -6.50 12.93 -5.28
C SER A 86 -7.88 12.71 -4.67
N ALA A 87 -8.89 12.46 -5.50
CA ALA A 87 -10.26 12.20 -5.05
C ALA A 87 -10.48 10.70 -4.79
N VAL A 88 -11.15 10.38 -3.69
CA VAL A 88 -11.65 9.04 -3.37
C VAL A 88 -13.17 9.03 -3.53
N LEU A 89 -13.69 8.06 -4.27
CA LEU A 89 -15.12 7.83 -4.39
C LEU A 89 -15.60 6.94 -3.25
N VAL A 90 -16.58 7.39 -2.47
CA VAL A 90 -17.25 6.60 -1.45
C VAL A 90 -18.68 6.30 -1.91
N ILE A 91 -19.00 5.02 -2.08
CA ILE A 91 -20.30 4.53 -2.54
C ILE A 91 -21.02 3.87 -1.37
N VAL A 92 -22.23 4.33 -1.06
CA VAL A 92 -23.03 3.81 0.05
C VAL A 92 -24.48 3.63 -0.34
N ASP A 93 -25.16 2.69 0.30
CA ASP A 93 -26.62 2.62 0.27
C ASP A 93 -27.22 3.69 1.19
N ASN A 94 -28.43 4.17 0.85
CA ASN A 94 -29.17 5.14 1.67
C ASN A 94 -29.53 4.60 3.08
N THR A 95 -29.38 3.29 3.31
CA THR A 95 -29.63 2.64 4.60
C THR A 95 -28.41 2.64 5.54
N VAL A 96 -27.23 3.07 5.05
CA VAL A 96 -26.00 3.10 5.87
C VAL A 96 -26.13 4.15 6.97
N GLN A 97 -25.94 3.72 8.21
CA GLN A 97 -25.92 4.60 9.39
C GLN A 97 -24.49 5.09 9.65
N ASP A 98 -24.36 6.28 10.26
CA ASP A 98 -23.07 6.89 10.66
C ASP A 98 -22.07 7.11 9.51
N LEU A 99 -22.56 7.71 8.41
CA LEU A 99 -21.72 8.08 7.28
C LEU A 99 -20.63 9.11 7.66
N GLU A 100 -20.93 9.98 8.64
CA GLU A 100 -19.98 10.99 9.10
C GLU A 100 -18.74 10.37 9.75
N GLY A 101 -18.90 9.35 10.59
CA GLY A 101 -17.78 8.59 11.15
C GLY A 101 -16.93 7.90 10.07
N LEU A 102 -17.58 7.42 9.00
CA LEU A 102 -16.89 6.80 7.87
C LEU A 102 -15.98 7.78 7.13
N LEU A 103 -16.49 8.97 6.84
CA LEU A 103 -15.78 9.97 6.06
C LEU A 103 -14.63 10.64 6.84
N GLN A 104 -14.71 10.71 8.17
CA GLN A 104 -13.68 11.32 9.02
C GLN A 104 -12.29 10.69 8.90
N ASN A 105 -12.21 9.43 8.45
CA ASN A 105 -10.94 8.70 8.38
C ASN A 105 -10.39 8.56 6.96
N VAL A 106 -11.13 9.06 5.95
CA VAL A 106 -10.65 9.16 4.58
C VAL A 106 -9.91 10.48 4.44
N ARG A 107 -8.65 10.43 3.99
CA ARG A 107 -7.83 11.63 3.77
C ARG A 107 -7.89 12.01 2.29
N GLY A 108 -8.01 13.31 2.03
CA GLY A 108 -8.08 13.86 0.68
C GLY A 108 -9.47 14.38 0.36
N GLU A 109 -9.70 14.64 -0.93
CA GLU A 109 -11.02 14.99 -1.42
C GLU A 109 -11.88 13.73 -1.50
N VAL A 110 -13.12 13.81 -1.01
CA VAL A 110 -14.03 12.66 -0.96
C VAL A 110 -15.30 12.99 -1.71
N HIS A 111 -15.60 12.21 -2.75
CA HIS A 111 -16.87 12.29 -3.47
C HIS A 111 -17.77 11.20 -2.93
N LEU A 112 -18.91 11.58 -2.39
CA LEU A 112 -19.90 10.65 -1.84
C LEU A 112 -20.99 10.39 -2.87
N LEU A 113 -21.24 9.13 -3.18
CA LEU A 113 -22.37 8.67 -3.98
C LEU A 113 -23.29 7.80 -3.12
N ILE A 114 -24.52 8.28 -2.92
CA ILE A 114 -25.59 7.53 -2.25
C ILE A 114 -26.46 6.86 -3.32
N LEU A 115 -26.59 5.54 -3.23
CA LEU A 115 -27.38 4.75 -4.18
C LEU A 115 -28.88 4.80 -3.87
N ASP A 116 -29.67 4.79 -4.93
CA ASP A 116 -31.13 4.69 -4.87
C ASP A 116 -31.52 3.22 -5.14
N GLU A 117 -32.25 2.61 -4.20
CA GLU A 117 -32.69 1.21 -4.30
C GLU A 117 -33.60 0.94 -5.51
N GLY A 118 -34.19 1.98 -6.10
CA GLY A 118 -35.03 1.87 -7.29
C GLY A 118 -34.27 1.69 -8.61
N GLN A 119 -32.94 1.89 -8.62
CA GLN A 119 -32.14 1.91 -9.85
C GLN A 119 -31.23 0.66 -9.98
N GLU A 120 -30.57 0.49 -11.13
CA GLU A 120 -29.53 -0.53 -11.27
C GLU A 120 -28.22 0.02 -10.70
N PRO A 121 -27.63 -0.61 -9.67
CA PRO A 121 -26.48 -0.08 -8.94
C PRO A 121 -25.31 0.37 -9.82
N PHE A 122 -24.82 -0.50 -10.73
CA PHE A 122 -23.65 -0.16 -11.55
C PHE A 122 -23.98 0.86 -12.63
N ALA A 123 -25.19 0.86 -13.20
CA ALA A 123 -25.63 1.90 -14.11
C ALA A 123 -25.67 3.27 -13.43
N GLN A 124 -26.19 3.34 -12.20
CA GLN A 124 -26.21 4.57 -11.41
C GLN A 124 -24.78 5.07 -11.13
N ILE A 125 -23.89 4.17 -10.70
CA ILE A 125 -22.48 4.50 -10.45
C ILE A 125 -21.81 5.02 -11.73
N ASN A 126 -21.91 4.27 -12.83
CA ASN A 126 -21.32 4.64 -14.12
C ASN A 126 -21.84 5.99 -14.61
N GLN A 127 -23.13 6.26 -14.45
CA GLN A 127 -23.71 7.55 -14.80
C GLN A 127 -23.14 8.69 -13.93
N ALA A 128 -22.98 8.47 -12.63
CA ALA A 128 -22.45 9.46 -11.71
C ALA A 128 -20.98 9.80 -11.99
N ILE A 129 -20.17 8.81 -12.36
CA ILE A 129 -18.71 8.99 -12.54
C ILE A 129 -18.28 9.27 -13.99
N ALA A 130 -19.23 9.31 -14.94
CA ALA A 130 -18.94 9.44 -16.37
C ALA A 130 -18.15 10.73 -16.73
N ASN A 131 -18.35 11.80 -15.97
CA ASN A 131 -17.75 13.13 -16.24
C ASN A 131 -16.87 13.62 -15.08
N GLU A 132 -16.55 12.74 -14.13
CA GLU A 132 -15.82 13.08 -12.91
C GLU A 132 -14.29 12.95 -13.12
N PRO A 133 -13.47 13.58 -12.25
CA PRO A 133 -12.02 13.39 -12.28
C PRO A 133 -11.63 11.91 -12.07
N SER A 134 -10.40 11.56 -12.47
CA SER A 134 -9.87 10.22 -12.20
C SER A 134 -9.69 10.00 -10.69
N TYR A 135 -10.42 9.03 -10.14
CA TYR A 135 -10.31 8.67 -8.72
C TYR A 135 -9.05 7.83 -8.45
N ILE A 136 -8.39 8.14 -7.35
CA ILE A 136 -7.25 7.34 -6.85
C ILE A 136 -7.71 6.04 -6.16
N GLY A 137 -8.99 5.93 -5.83
CA GLY A 137 -9.56 4.75 -5.20
C GLY A 137 -11.07 4.86 -5.03
N VAL A 138 -11.67 3.73 -4.71
CA VAL A 138 -13.10 3.62 -4.42
C VAL A 138 -13.31 2.80 -3.15
N VAL A 139 -14.16 3.31 -2.27
CA VAL A 139 -14.66 2.60 -1.08
C VAL A 139 -16.14 2.32 -1.30
N MET A 140 -16.52 1.04 -1.22
CA MET A 140 -17.92 0.62 -1.28
C MET A 140 -18.34 0.08 0.07
N VAL A 141 -19.41 0.64 0.63
CA VAL A 141 -20.00 0.18 1.88
C VAL A 141 -21.26 -0.61 1.56
N ALA A 142 -21.26 -1.88 1.93
CA ALA A 142 -22.33 -2.82 1.58
C ALA A 142 -22.70 -3.70 2.78
N SER A 143 -23.89 -4.28 2.78
CA SER A 143 -24.12 -5.45 3.64
C SER A 143 -23.54 -6.70 2.97
N ALA A 144 -23.17 -7.72 3.73
CA ALA A 144 -22.70 -8.98 3.16
C ALA A 144 -23.55 -10.17 3.58
N ALA A 145 -23.55 -11.17 2.71
CA ALA A 145 -23.88 -12.56 2.99
C ALA A 145 -22.71 -13.43 2.55
N SER A 146 -22.79 -14.74 2.77
CA SER A 146 -21.66 -15.64 2.51
C SER A 146 -21.18 -15.63 1.04
N ASP A 147 -22.04 -15.35 0.07
CA ASP A 147 -21.74 -15.40 -1.37
C ASP A 147 -22.27 -14.22 -2.19
N ALA A 148 -22.63 -13.13 -1.52
CA ALA A 148 -23.16 -11.92 -2.15
C ALA A 148 -22.92 -10.68 -1.27
N ILE A 149 -22.87 -9.51 -1.90
CA ILE A 149 -22.96 -8.22 -1.21
C ILE A 149 -24.27 -7.52 -1.57
N TYR A 150 -24.84 -6.76 -0.66
CA TYR A 150 -26.05 -5.97 -0.91
C TYR A 150 -25.66 -4.54 -1.26
N LEU A 151 -26.09 -4.08 -2.43
CA LEU A 151 -25.78 -2.76 -2.98
C LEU A 151 -26.97 -2.25 -3.80
N GLY A 152 -27.37 -1.00 -3.60
CA GLY A 152 -28.42 -0.31 -4.32
C GLY A 152 -29.72 -1.10 -4.41
N GLY A 153 -30.14 -1.72 -3.30
CA GLY A 153 -31.37 -2.51 -3.23
C GLY A 153 -31.28 -3.94 -3.79
N ARG A 154 -30.07 -4.43 -4.11
CA ARG A 154 -29.88 -5.73 -4.80
C ARG A 154 -28.75 -6.56 -4.19
N TRP A 155 -28.95 -7.88 -4.20
CA TRP A 155 -27.87 -8.82 -3.95
C TRP A 155 -27.00 -8.99 -5.21
N ILE A 156 -25.75 -8.58 -5.07
CA ILE A 156 -24.68 -8.71 -6.06
C ILE A 156 -23.99 -10.05 -5.81
N ASP A 157 -24.56 -11.11 -6.40
CA ASP A 157 -23.99 -12.45 -6.41
C ASP A 157 -23.27 -12.74 -7.75
N LYS A 158 -22.77 -13.96 -7.90
CA LYS A 158 -22.12 -14.40 -9.14
C LYS A 158 -23.03 -14.27 -10.37
N GLN A 159 -24.31 -14.60 -10.24
CA GLN A 159 -25.25 -14.56 -11.35
C GLN A 159 -25.52 -13.12 -11.78
N TYR A 160 -25.67 -12.21 -10.81
CA TYR A 160 -25.78 -10.78 -11.03
C TYR A 160 -24.60 -10.26 -11.84
N LEU A 161 -23.38 -10.56 -11.39
CA LEU A 161 -22.15 -10.10 -12.02
C LEU A 161 -22.01 -10.60 -13.46
N VAL A 162 -22.40 -11.84 -13.74
CA VAL A 162 -22.40 -12.38 -15.10
C VAL A 162 -23.43 -11.69 -15.99
N ASN A 163 -24.63 -11.45 -15.48
CA ASN A 163 -25.71 -10.79 -16.21
C ASN A 163 -25.40 -9.31 -16.50
N HIS A 164 -24.70 -8.64 -15.60
CA HIS A 164 -24.36 -7.20 -15.69
C HIS A 164 -22.89 -6.94 -16.00
N ARG A 165 -22.17 -7.94 -16.52
CA ARG A 165 -20.71 -7.89 -16.76
C ARG A 165 -20.24 -6.65 -17.51
N VAL A 166 -21.05 -6.12 -18.43
CA VAL A 166 -20.74 -4.91 -19.20
C VAL A 166 -20.75 -3.68 -18.29
N SER A 167 -21.79 -3.51 -17.47
CA SER A 167 -21.91 -2.41 -16.51
C SER A 167 -20.81 -2.46 -15.45
N VAL A 168 -20.50 -3.66 -14.93
CA VAL A 168 -19.43 -3.87 -13.94
C VAL A 168 -18.04 -3.59 -14.55
N SER A 169 -17.82 -3.97 -15.81
CA SER A 169 -16.55 -3.70 -16.49
C SER A 169 -16.39 -2.22 -16.84
N GLN A 170 -17.48 -1.54 -17.22
CA GLN A 170 -17.49 -0.09 -17.41
C GLN A 170 -17.11 0.63 -16.12
N PHE A 171 -17.66 0.20 -14.98
CA PHE A 171 -17.27 0.73 -13.67
C PHE A 171 -15.77 0.64 -13.44
N GLY A 172 -15.17 -0.53 -13.65
CA GLY A 172 -13.72 -0.70 -13.54
C GLY A 172 -12.90 0.21 -14.46
N ALA A 173 -13.39 0.48 -15.67
CA ALA A 173 -12.70 1.30 -16.66
C ALA A 173 -12.61 2.79 -16.28
N HIS A 174 -13.36 3.26 -15.29
CA HIS A 174 -13.25 4.64 -14.77
C HIS A 174 -12.05 4.84 -13.83
N PHE A 175 -11.37 3.75 -13.45
CA PHE A 175 -10.28 3.78 -12.49
C PHE A 175 -8.95 3.37 -13.13
N SER A 176 -7.85 3.87 -12.59
CA SER A 176 -6.52 3.48 -13.02
C SER A 176 -6.18 2.07 -12.50
N ALA A 177 -5.23 1.38 -13.13
CA ALA A 177 -4.75 0.09 -12.63
C ALA A 177 -4.10 0.19 -11.23
N SER A 178 -3.68 1.38 -10.80
CA SER A 178 -3.18 1.66 -9.45
C SER A 178 -4.28 2.06 -8.46
N SER A 179 -5.53 2.22 -8.90
CA SER A 179 -6.63 2.60 -8.03
C SER A 179 -7.04 1.40 -7.17
N GLN A 180 -7.13 1.61 -5.87
CA GLN A 180 -7.56 0.57 -4.94
C GLN A 180 -9.08 0.52 -4.84
N PHE A 181 -9.66 -0.69 -4.87
CA PHE A 181 -11.08 -0.91 -4.61
C PHE A 181 -11.26 -1.60 -3.26
N MET A 182 -11.75 -0.84 -2.28
CA MET A 182 -12.06 -1.34 -0.96
C MET A 182 -13.56 -1.63 -0.81
N ILE A 183 -13.92 -2.80 -0.28
CA ILE A 183 -15.29 -3.16 0.09
C ILE A 183 -15.35 -3.31 1.60
N LEU A 184 -16.21 -2.54 2.25
CA LEU A 184 -16.47 -2.57 3.69
C LEU A 184 -17.84 -3.20 3.94
N THR A 185 -17.89 -4.29 4.70
CA THR A 185 -19.12 -5.07 4.88
C THR A 185 -19.48 -5.34 6.32
N ASN A 186 -20.76 -5.20 6.67
CA ASN A 186 -21.23 -5.44 8.04
C ASN A 186 -21.00 -6.87 8.56
N ASP A 187 -20.82 -7.84 7.67
CA ASP A 187 -20.54 -9.25 7.96
C ASP A 187 -19.33 -9.72 7.15
N SER A 188 -18.69 -10.81 7.56
CA SER A 188 -17.52 -11.35 6.90
C SER A 188 -17.87 -12.03 5.59
N ILE A 189 -17.19 -11.62 4.52
CA ILE A 189 -17.19 -12.33 3.23
C ILE A 189 -15.96 -13.25 3.09
N ALA A 190 -15.16 -13.41 4.15
CA ALA A 190 -13.96 -14.25 4.17
C ALA A 190 -14.32 -15.74 4.26
N ASN A 191 -14.78 -16.30 3.14
CA ASN A 191 -15.10 -17.70 3.00
C ASN A 191 -14.92 -18.14 1.52
N PRO A 192 -14.86 -19.45 1.22
CA PRO A 192 -14.56 -19.91 -0.14
C PRO A 192 -15.54 -19.43 -1.23
N LYS A 193 -16.80 -19.13 -0.89
CA LYS A 193 -17.75 -18.58 -1.85
C LYS A 193 -17.57 -17.08 -2.02
N GLY A 194 -17.33 -16.36 -0.92
CA GLY A 194 -16.97 -14.95 -0.94
C GLY A 194 -15.70 -14.69 -1.76
N ASP A 195 -14.67 -15.53 -1.60
CA ASP A 195 -13.44 -15.45 -2.41
C ASP A 195 -13.73 -15.60 -3.91
N GLN A 196 -14.65 -16.50 -4.28
CA GLN A 196 -15.07 -16.66 -5.69
C GLN A 196 -15.82 -15.43 -6.20
N LEU A 197 -16.65 -14.81 -5.36
CA LEU A 197 -17.33 -13.55 -5.69
C LEU A 197 -16.30 -12.45 -5.93
N LEU A 198 -15.39 -12.20 -4.96
CA LEU A 198 -14.36 -11.17 -5.05
C LEU A 198 -13.47 -11.37 -6.27
N HIS A 199 -13.01 -12.60 -6.54
CA HIS A 199 -12.23 -12.91 -7.75
C HIS A 199 -12.99 -12.61 -9.04
N LEU A 200 -14.31 -12.82 -9.08
CA LEU A 200 -15.12 -12.46 -10.24
C LEU A 200 -15.22 -10.94 -10.39
N ILE A 201 -15.42 -10.20 -9.30
CA ILE A 201 -15.43 -8.73 -9.34
C ILE A 201 -14.07 -8.23 -9.85
N THR A 202 -12.95 -8.68 -9.27
CA THR A 202 -11.58 -8.33 -9.72
C THR A 202 -11.39 -8.61 -11.21
N ARG A 203 -11.88 -9.75 -11.72
CA ARG A 203 -11.76 -10.07 -13.15
C ARG A 203 -12.60 -9.14 -14.03
N LEU A 204 -13.78 -8.74 -13.58
CA LEU A 204 -14.67 -7.88 -14.36
C LEU A 204 -14.21 -6.42 -14.33
N THR A 205 -13.78 -5.93 -13.17
CA THR A 205 -13.37 -4.54 -12.96
C THR A 205 -11.91 -4.29 -13.30
N GLN A 206 -11.06 -5.33 -13.29
CA GLN A 206 -9.60 -5.23 -13.39
C GLN A 206 -8.96 -4.42 -12.25
N LEU A 207 -9.67 -4.24 -11.13
CA LEU A 207 -9.18 -3.54 -9.94
C LEU A 207 -8.68 -4.50 -8.89
N ASP A 208 -7.67 -4.08 -8.13
CA ASP A 208 -7.25 -4.79 -6.93
C ASP A 208 -8.27 -4.56 -5.81
N ILE A 209 -8.84 -5.65 -5.31
CA ILE A 209 -9.96 -5.62 -4.36
C ILE A 209 -9.50 -6.06 -3.00
N SER A 210 -9.71 -5.20 -2.02
CA SER A 210 -9.58 -5.53 -0.59
C SER A 210 -10.97 -5.52 0.04
N ALA A 211 -11.35 -6.59 0.75
CA ALA A 211 -12.63 -6.68 1.44
C ALA A 211 -12.41 -6.86 2.94
N TYR A 212 -13.18 -6.12 3.74
CA TYR A 212 -13.10 -6.14 5.20
C TYR A 212 -14.51 -6.32 5.76
N GLY A 213 -14.70 -7.29 6.66
CA GLY A 213 -16.01 -7.58 7.27
C GLY A 213 -15.90 -8.34 8.59
N ASP A 214 -16.93 -8.18 9.44
CA ASP A 214 -17.11 -8.67 10.83
C ASP A 214 -15.92 -8.42 11.81
N THR A 215 -16.22 -7.91 13.00
CA THR A 215 -15.31 -7.50 14.09
C THR A 215 -14.26 -6.41 13.83
N GLU A 216 -13.96 -6.05 12.57
CA GLU A 216 -13.30 -4.77 12.25
C GLU A 216 -14.27 -3.57 12.27
N HIS A 217 -15.57 -3.86 12.42
CA HIS A 217 -16.66 -2.89 12.41
C HIS A 217 -17.00 -2.32 13.79
N HIS A 218 -16.01 -1.69 14.41
CA HIS A 218 -16.27 -0.35 14.93
C HIS A 218 -15.76 0.57 13.82
N TYR A 219 -16.60 0.90 12.83
CA TYR A 219 -16.29 1.60 11.57
C TYR A 219 -15.27 2.75 11.73
N LEU A 220 -13.97 2.46 11.86
CA LEU A 220 -12.89 3.42 12.12
C LEU A 220 -12.81 4.02 13.55
N SER A 221 -13.32 3.35 14.59
CA SER A 221 -13.22 3.87 15.97
C SER A 221 -11.87 3.62 16.66
N SER A 222 -10.97 2.80 16.07
CA SER A 222 -9.63 2.67 16.63
C SER A 222 -8.53 2.43 15.59
N ARG A 223 -7.80 3.51 15.28
CA ARG A 223 -6.40 3.54 14.82
C ARG A 223 -6.04 3.12 13.39
N HIS A 224 -6.98 2.69 12.55
CA HIS A 224 -6.66 2.38 11.15
C HIS A 224 -7.15 3.50 10.21
N THR A 225 -6.24 4.40 9.83
CA THR A 225 -6.50 5.36 8.74
C THR A 225 -6.60 4.58 7.43
N VAL A 226 -7.70 4.71 6.69
CA VAL A 226 -7.78 4.24 5.31
C VAL A 226 -6.82 5.10 4.49
N ARG A 227 -5.71 4.50 4.09
CA ARG A 227 -4.63 5.20 3.40
C ARG A 227 -4.54 4.67 1.98
N PHE A 228 -5.00 5.48 1.04
CA PHE A 228 -4.63 5.37 -0.35
C PHE A 228 -3.27 6.07 -0.49
N PHE A 229 -2.23 5.33 -0.87
CA PHE A 229 -0.85 5.84 -0.97
C PHE A 229 -0.28 5.60 -2.35
#